data_AF-A0A4C2A7Q5-F1
#
_entry.id   AF-A0A4C2A7Q5-F1
#
_cell.length_a   1.000
_cell.length_b   1.000
_cell.length_c   1.000
_cell.angle_alpha   90.00
_cell.angle_beta   90.00
_cell.angle_gamma   90.00
#
_symmetry.space_group_name_H-M   'P 1'
#
loop_
_entity.id
_entity.type
_entity.pdbx_description
1 polymer ?
#
loop_
_entity_poly.entity_id
_entity_poly.type
_entity_poly.pdbx_seq_one_letter_code
_entity_poly.pdbx_strand_id
1 'polypeptide(L)'
;MPRTQNNEDARSDSIASPGTSNEVCRLTTKYPPFWHEEPIIWFAQVEGHFMNAGITADLTKYNYVIAQLDQTYLREVKDIIVNPPTTGKYEILKQSLSNVYQIRRAETKATSHARGTWRPQTFAISPPLTRPRRS
;
A
#
# COMPACT_ATOMS: atom_id res chain seq x y z
N MET A 1 17.73 1.30 82.52
CA MET A 1 18.77 1.42 81.47
C MET A 1 18.43 0.43 80.36
N PRO A 2 18.03 0.85 79.15
CA PRO A 2 17.97 -0.04 78.00
C PRO A 2 19.10 0.26 77.02
N ARG A 3 20.00 -0.71 76.75
CA ARG A 3 20.83 -0.69 75.53
C ARG A 3 21.49 -2.04 75.25
N THR A 4 21.01 -2.71 74.20
CA THR A 4 21.74 -3.36 73.10
C THR A 4 20.65 -3.87 72.12
N GLN A 5 20.44 -3.32 70.93
CA GLN A 5 21.29 -3.25 69.74
C GLN A 5 21.67 -4.63 69.19
N ASN A 6 21.04 -5.02 68.06
CA ASN A 6 21.63 -5.63 66.84
C ASN A 6 20.64 -6.62 66.18
N ASN A 7 20.08 -6.27 65.02
CA ASN A 7 20.43 -6.94 63.76
C ASN A 7 19.91 -6.11 62.57
N GLU A 8 20.85 -5.70 61.72
CA GLU A 8 20.64 -5.17 60.38
C GLU A 8 20.41 -6.34 59.39
N ASP A 9 20.11 -6.04 58.13
CA ASP A 9 19.83 -6.98 57.01
C ASP A 9 18.39 -7.53 56.99
N ALA A 10 17.52 -7.32 56.00
CA ALA A 10 17.77 -7.13 54.58
C ALA A 10 16.80 -6.11 53.97
N ARG A 11 17.37 -5.21 53.17
CA ARG A 11 16.70 -4.25 52.30
C ARG A 11 16.58 -4.90 50.91
N SER A 12 15.45 -4.68 50.24
CA SER A 12 15.23 -4.88 48.80
C SER A 12 15.27 -6.36 48.34
N ASP A 13 14.35 -6.84 47.52
CA ASP A 13 13.92 -6.26 46.26
C ASP A 13 12.48 -6.67 45.96
N SER A 14 11.61 -5.67 45.84
CA SER A 14 10.32 -5.80 45.18
C SER A 14 10.57 -5.96 43.68
N ILE A 15 10.81 -7.18 43.20
CA ILE A 15 10.73 -7.45 41.76
C ILE A 15 9.24 -7.47 41.40
N ALA A 16 8.69 -6.26 41.25
CA ALA A 16 7.52 -6.05 40.42
C ALA A 16 7.85 -6.64 39.06
N SER A 17 7.18 -7.74 38.73
CA SER A 17 7.20 -8.32 37.40
C SER A 17 7.02 -7.18 36.39
N PRO A 18 7.96 -6.91 35.48
CA PRO A 18 7.65 -6.11 34.33
C PRO A 18 6.70 -6.97 33.50
N GLY A 19 5.40 -6.84 33.78
CA GLY A 19 4.42 -6.94 32.72
C GLY A 19 4.85 -5.89 31.73
N THR A 20 5.65 -6.28 30.73
CA THR A 20 5.98 -5.44 29.60
C THR A 20 4.66 -5.25 28.89
N SER A 21 3.93 -4.24 29.38
CA SER A 21 2.83 -3.60 28.72
C SER A 21 3.31 -3.43 27.29
N ASN A 22 2.69 -4.18 26.38
CA ASN A 22 2.74 -3.89 24.97
C ASN A 22 2.08 -2.52 24.81
N GLU A 23 2.84 -1.49 25.13
CA GLU A 23 2.53 -0.08 24.96
C GLU A 23 2.55 0.15 23.46
N VAL A 24 1.48 -0.29 22.81
CA VAL A 24 1.12 0.16 21.48
C VAL A 24 0.90 1.65 21.65
N CYS A 25 1.90 2.44 21.26
CA CYS A 25 1.81 3.89 21.20
C CYS A 25 0.52 4.21 20.44
N ARG A 26 -0.52 4.69 21.15
CA ARG A 26 -1.80 5.01 20.52
C ARG A 26 -1.57 6.23 19.66
N LEU A 27 -1.38 5.97 18.38
CA LEU A 27 -1.13 6.94 17.33
C LEU A 27 -2.37 7.82 17.17
N THR A 28 -2.41 8.91 17.94
CA THR A 28 -3.40 9.99 17.79
C THR A 28 -3.06 10.91 16.62
N THR A 29 -1.91 10.73 15.99
CA THR A 29 -1.54 11.40 14.75
C THR A 29 -2.41 10.84 13.63
N LYS A 30 -3.37 11.65 13.17
CA LYS A 30 -4.16 11.34 11.98
C LYS A 30 -3.21 11.00 10.84
N TYR A 31 -3.33 9.77 10.37
CA TYR A 31 -2.53 9.31 9.27
C TYR A 31 -3.00 9.88 7.93
N PRO A 32 -2.11 9.96 6.93
CA PRO A 32 -2.49 10.45 5.62
C PRO A 32 -3.48 9.50 4.95
N PRO A 33 -4.51 10.03 4.25
CA PRO A 33 -5.41 9.22 3.43
C PRO A 33 -4.62 8.47 2.34
N PHE A 34 -5.15 7.35 1.87
CA PHE A 34 -4.50 6.56 0.83
C PHE A 34 -4.41 7.32 -0.50
N TRP A 35 -3.18 7.45 -1.04
CA TRP A 35 -2.95 8.12 -2.31
C TRP A 35 -2.80 7.12 -3.45
N HIS A 36 -3.90 6.88 -4.17
CA HIS A 36 -3.96 5.86 -5.21
C HIS A 36 -3.20 6.20 -6.50
N GLU A 37 -2.88 7.47 -6.74
CA GLU A 37 -2.14 7.92 -7.93
C GLU A 37 -0.64 7.66 -7.78
N GLU A 38 -0.13 7.62 -6.55
CA GLU A 38 1.28 7.38 -6.25
C GLU A 38 1.42 6.49 -5.00
N PRO A 39 0.96 5.22 -5.06
CA PRO A 39 0.95 4.34 -3.90
C PRO A 39 2.35 4.09 -3.33
N ILE A 40 3.38 4.10 -4.19
CA ILE A 40 4.78 3.92 -3.78
C ILE A 40 5.24 5.03 -2.83
N ILE A 41 4.90 6.29 -3.14
CA ILE A 41 5.25 7.44 -2.30
C ILE A 41 4.48 7.38 -0.98
N TRP A 42 3.19 7.05 -1.04
CA TRP A 42 2.36 6.90 0.15
C TRP A 42 2.90 5.80 1.08
N PHE A 43 3.29 4.65 0.55
CA PHE A 43 3.90 3.58 1.35
C PHE A 43 5.19 4.05 2.03
N ALA A 44 6.05 4.81 1.33
CA ALA A 44 7.27 5.35 1.93
C ALA A 44 6.97 6.31 3.11
N GLN A 45 5.92 7.14 2.99
CA GLN A 45 5.49 8.01 4.10
C GLN A 45 5.01 7.20 5.31
N VAL A 46 4.14 6.21 5.08
CA VAL A 46 3.61 5.34 6.13
C VAL A 46 4.74 4.53 6.80
N GLU A 47 5.74 4.07 6.03
CA GLU A 47 6.91 3.39 6.58
C GLU A 47 7.73 4.29 7.51
N GLY A 48 7.90 5.56 7.16
CA GLY A 48 8.50 6.56 8.06
C GLY A 48 7.72 6.69 9.38
N HIS A 49 6.38 6.70 9.32
CA HIS A 49 5.55 6.70 10.53
C HIS A 49 5.73 5.44 11.37
N PHE A 50 5.79 4.26 10.75
CA PHE A 50 6.04 3.02 11.47
C PHE A 50 7.41 3.02 12.15
N MET A 51 8.44 3.52 11.47
CA MET A 51 9.78 3.63 12.05
C MET A 51 9.79 4.57 13.26
N ASN A 52 9.18 5.75 13.15
CA ASN A 52 9.11 6.71 14.24
C ASN A 52 8.30 6.20 15.44
N ALA A 53 7.29 5.35 15.18
CA ALA A 53 6.45 4.73 16.20
C ALA A 53 7.03 3.42 16.76
N GLY A 54 8.17 2.94 16.27
CA GLY A 54 8.74 1.64 16.65
C GLY A 54 7.91 0.43 16.20
N ILE A 55 7.02 0.59 15.20
CA ILE A 55 6.18 -0.49 14.69
C ILE A 55 6.98 -1.34 13.72
N THR A 56 7.41 -2.50 14.20
CA THR A 56 8.15 -3.49 13.40
C THR A 56 7.31 -4.72 13.05
N ALA A 57 6.24 -4.98 13.80
CA ALA A 57 5.37 -6.14 13.61
C ALA A 57 4.62 -6.08 12.27
N ASP A 58 4.86 -7.06 11.39
CA ASP A 58 4.22 -7.21 10.08
C ASP A 58 2.69 -7.16 10.17
N LEU A 59 2.10 -7.89 11.14
CA LEU A 59 0.66 -7.88 11.37
C LEU A 59 0.12 -6.49 11.70
N THR A 60 0.86 -5.69 12.48
CA THR A 60 0.42 -4.33 12.85
C THR A 60 0.46 -3.41 11.63
N LYS A 61 1.52 -3.50 10.83
CA LYS A 61 1.64 -2.74 9.56
C LYS A 61 0.54 -3.12 8.58
N TYR A 62 0.28 -4.41 8.43
CA TYR A 62 -0.77 -4.95 7.56
C TYR A 62 -2.17 -4.47 7.97
N ASN A 63 -2.54 -4.63 9.24
CA ASN A 63 -3.83 -4.19 9.76
C ASN A 63 -4.01 -2.68 9.58
N TYR A 64 -2.94 -1.91 9.78
CA TYR A 64 -2.94 -0.49 9.59
C TYR A 64 -3.22 -0.11 8.12
N VAL A 65 -2.53 -0.72 7.16
CA VAL A 65 -2.72 -0.40 5.73
C VAL A 65 -4.14 -0.73 5.31
N ILE A 66 -4.67 -1.90 5.69
CA ILE A 66 -6.06 -2.29 5.37
C ILE A 66 -7.07 -1.26 5.88
N ALA A 67 -6.85 -0.70 7.08
CA ALA A 67 -7.74 0.30 7.65
C ALA A 67 -7.74 1.64 6.87
N GLN A 68 -6.72 1.91 6.05
CA GLN A 68 -6.62 3.13 5.23
C GLN A 68 -7.10 2.95 3.79
N LEU A 69 -7.28 1.71 3.31
CA LEU A 69 -7.66 1.46 1.93
C LEU A 69 -9.18 1.58 1.73
N ASP A 70 -9.59 2.21 0.63
CA ASP A 70 -10.99 2.23 0.21
C ASP A 70 -11.46 0.85 -0.27
N GLN A 71 -12.79 0.65 -0.27
CA GLN A 71 -13.44 -0.60 -0.69
C GLN A 71 -12.99 -1.09 -2.07
N THR A 72 -12.73 -0.18 -3.00
CA THR A 72 -12.25 -0.52 -4.34
C THR A 72 -10.91 -1.25 -4.27
N TYR A 73 -9.96 -0.78 -3.48
CA TYR A 73 -8.64 -1.39 -3.34
C TYR A 73 -8.69 -2.66 -2.50
N LEU A 74 -9.52 -2.69 -1.45
CA LEU A 74 -9.76 -3.90 -0.67
C LEU A 74 -10.27 -5.07 -1.53
N ARG A 75 -11.07 -4.79 -2.57
CA ARG A 75 -11.51 -5.80 -3.54
C ARG A 75 -10.38 -6.32 -4.43
N GLU A 76 -9.45 -5.46 -4.84
CA GLU A 76 -8.29 -5.86 -5.65
C GLU A 76 -7.35 -6.78 -4.87
N VAL A 77 -7.18 -6.54 -3.57
CA VAL A 77 -6.34 -7.36 -2.68
C VAL A 77 -7.13 -8.38 -1.87
N LYS A 78 -8.39 -8.68 -2.25
CA LYS A 78 -9.29 -9.53 -1.46
C LYS A 78 -8.68 -10.88 -1.11
N ASP A 79 -7.91 -11.46 -2.03
CA ASP A 79 -7.34 -12.80 -1.86
C ASP A 79 -6.28 -12.80 -0.75
N ILE A 80 -5.58 -11.69 -0.57
CA ILE A 80 -4.59 -11.45 0.49
C ILE A 80 -5.30 -11.19 1.84
N ILE A 81 -6.53 -10.67 1.82
CA ILE A 81 -7.32 -10.40 3.03
C ILE A 81 -8.04 -11.66 3.53
N VAL A 82 -8.68 -12.39 2.61
CA VAL A 82 -9.47 -13.59 2.92
C VAL A 82 -8.56 -14.77 3.24
N ASN A 83 -7.42 -14.88 2.55
CA ASN A 83 -6.43 -15.90 2.81
C ASN A 83 -5.06 -15.25 3.11
N PRO A 84 -4.87 -14.70 4.32
CA PRO A 84 -3.64 -13.98 4.64
C PRO A 84 -2.46 -14.94 4.68
N PRO A 85 -1.36 -14.65 3.96
CA PRO A 85 -0.16 -15.48 3.97
C PRO A 85 0.46 -15.51 5.38
N THR A 86 1.11 -16.61 5.77
CA THR A 86 1.63 -16.79 7.13
C THR A 86 2.64 -15.72 7.53
N THR A 87 3.48 -15.29 6.58
CA THR A 87 4.58 -14.34 6.78
C THR A 87 4.61 -13.31 5.65
N GLY A 88 5.07 -12.09 5.93
CA GLY A 88 5.26 -11.04 4.92
C GLY A 88 3.95 -10.47 4.37
N LYS A 89 2.91 -10.38 5.21
CA LYS A 89 1.57 -9.92 4.80
C LYS A 89 1.64 -8.50 4.24
N TYR A 90 2.41 -7.64 4.91
CA TYR A 90 2.58 -6.25 4.51
C TYR A 90 3.33 -6.13 3.17
N GLU A 91 4.39 -6.91 2.98
CA GLU A 91 5.20 -6.86 1.76
C GLU A 91 4.41 -7.35 0.53
N ILE A 92 3.68 -8.45 0.68
CA ILE A 92 2.81 -8.98 -0.38
C ILE A 92 1.70 -7.99 -0.74
N LEU A 93 1.10 -7.34 0.27
CA LEU A 93 0.10 -6.29 0.08
C LEU A 93 0.66 -5.08 -0.68
N LYS A 94 1.85 -4.60 -0.30
CA LYS A 94 2.56 -3.48 -0.94
C LYS A 94 2.86 -3.78 -2.41
N GLN A 95 3.34 -4.99 -2.69
CA GLN A 95 3.63 -5.45 -4.05
C GLN A 95 2.37 -5.55 -4.91
N SER A 96 1.29 -6.13 -4.37
CA SER A 96 0.02 -6.26 -5.07
C SER A 96 -0.55 -4.90 -5.46
N LEU A 97 -0.61 -3.95 -4.51
CA LEU A 97 -1.09 -2.59 -4.77
C LEU A 97 -0.20 -1.82 -5.75
N SER A 98 1.12 -2.00 -5.66
CA SER A 98 2.06 -1.41 -6.62
C SER A 98 1.85 -1.97 -8.03
N ASN A 99 1.61 -3.29 -8.16
CA ASN A 99 1.38 -3.94 -9.44
C ASN A 99 0.06 -3.48 -10.09
N VAL A 100 -1.04 -3.44 -9.32
CA VAL A 100 -2.35 -2.93 -9.78
C VAL A 100 -2.22 -1.52 -10.36
N TYR A 101 -1.41 -0.67 -9.71
CA TYR A 101 -1.12 0.66 -10.22
C TYR A 101 -0.33 0.64 -11.55
N GLN A 102 0.74 -0.16 -11.65
CA GLN A 102 1.54 -0.22 -12.88
C GLN A 102 0.73 -0.72 -14.07
N ILE A 103 -0.15 -1.71 -13.86
CA ILE A 103 -1.05 -2.23 -14.89
C ILE A 103 -1.98 -1.11 -15.36
N ARG A 104 -2.66 -0.41 -14.44
CA ARG A 104 -3.59 0.68 -14.77
C ARG A 104 -2.90 1.86 -15.49
N ARG A 105 -1.63 2.12 -15.20
CA ARG A 105 -0.81 3.14 -15.89
C ARG A 105 -0.38 2.73 -17.30
N ALA A 106 -0.15 1.44 -17.54
CA ALA A 106 0.26 0.94 -18.86
C ALA A 106 -0.88 1.01 -19.89
N GLU A 107 -2.13 0.87 -19.46
CA GLU A 107 -3.31 0.88 -20.35
C GLU A 107 -3.64 2.28 -20.92
N THR A 108 -3.31 3.35 -20.18
CA THR A 108 -3.57 4.73 -20.60
C THR A 108 -2.62 5.23 -21.70
N LYS A 109 -1.47 4.58 -21.90
CA LYS A 109 -0.56 4.88 -23.02
C LYS A 109 -0.95 4.16 -24.31
N ALA A 110 -1.57 2.99 -24.21
CA ALA A 110 -1.95 2.18 -25.37
C ALA A 110 -3.21 2.69 -26.08
N THR A 111 -4.14 3.33 -25.37
CA THR A 111 -5.42 3.78 -25.95
C THR A 111 -5.37 5.17 -26.60
N SER A 112 -4.34 5.99 -26.31
CA SER A 112 -4.16 7.29 -26.99
C SER A 112 -3.53 7.15 -28.38
N HIS A 113 -2.83 6.06 -28.68
CA HIS A 113 -2.17 5.87 -29.98
C HIS A 113 -3.06 5.17 -31.03
N ALA A 114 -4.20 4.59 -30.62
CA ALA A 114 -5.07 3.83 -31.51
C ALA A 114 -6.29 4.61 -32.07
N ARG A 115 -6.52 5.86 -31.66
CA ARG A 115 -7.68 6.65 -32.12
C ARG A 115 -7.35 8.06 -32.62
N GLY A 116 -6.08 8.34 -32.91
CA GLY A 116 -5.61 9.68 -33.28
C GLY A 116 -5.24 9.89 -34.76
N THR A 117 -4.53 8.97 -35.41
CA THR A 117 -3.99 9.23 -36.76
C THR A 117 -3.72 7.93 -37.54
N TRP A 118 -4.74 7.38 -38.21
CA TRP A 118 -4.50 6.56 -39.40
C TRP A 118 -5.44 7.04 -40.50
N ARG A 119 -4.97 7.99 -41.30
CA ARG A 119 -5.57 8.31 -42.60
C ARG A 119 -4.88 7.43 -43.63
N PRO A 120 -5.53 6.39 -44.19
CA PRO A 120 -4.99 5.75 -45.38
C PRO A 120 -5.00 6.79 -46.50
N GLN A 121 -3.82 7.15 -47.02
CA GLN A 121 -3.74 7.84 -48.30
C GLN A 121 -4.18 6.85 -49.38
N THR A 122 -5.48 6.85 -49.70
CA THR A 122 -5.96 6.23 -50.93
C THR A 122 -5.43 7.07 -52.09
N PHE A 123 -4.35 6.60 -52.71
CA PHE A 123 -4.02 6.99 -54.08
C PHE A 123 -5.20 6.57 -54.95
N ALA A 124 -6.11 7.50 -55.21
CA ALA A 124 -7.18 7.33 -56.16
C ALA A 124 -6.55 7.23 -57.55
N ILE A 125 -6.38 6.01 -58.05
CA ILE A 125 -6.15 5.76 -59.46
C ILE A 125 -7.48 6.09 -60.14
N SER A 126 -7.54 7.27 -60.78
CA SER A 126 -8.67 7.68 -61.61
C SER A 126 -8.91 6.62 -62.71
N PRO A 127 -10.13 6.05 -62.84
CA PRO A 127 -10.45 5.21 -63.98
C PRO A 127 -10.61 6.06 -65.26
N PRO A 128 -10.28 5.53 -66.45
CA PRO A 128 -10.37 6.26 -67.70
C PRO A 128 -11.84 6.47 -68.12
N LEU A 129 -12.16 7.69 -68.55
CA LEU A 129 -13.47 8.07 -69.07
C LEU A 129 -13.78 7.26 -70.34
N THR A 130 -14.62 6.23 -70.22
CA THR A 130 -15.25 5.59 -71.37
C THR A 130 -16.48 6.41 -71.73
N ARG A 131 -16.42 7.12 -72.86
CA ARG A 131 -17.51 7.91 -73.42
C ARG A 131 -18.60 6.98 -73.98
N PRO A 132 -19.89 7.15 -73.64
CA PRO A 132 -20.94 6.36 -74.28
C PRO A 132 -21.22 6.89 -75.70
N ARG A 133 -21.30 5.93 -76.62
CA ARG A 133 -21.76 6.07 -78.01
C ARG A 133 -23.28 6.27 -78.04
N ARG A 134 -23.76 7.27 -78.75
CA ARG A 134 -25.16 7.44 -79.19
C ARG A 134 -25.09 8.18 -80.54
N SER A 135 -25.21 7.41 -81.62
CA SER A 135 -26.37 7.28 -82.53
C SER A 135 -26.38 8.39 -83.57
#